data_AF-A0AAD8DN41-F1
#
_entry.id   AF-A0AAD8DN41-F1
#
_cell.length_a   1.000
_cell.length_b   1.000
_cell.length_c   1.000
_cell.angle_alpha   90.00
_cell.angle_beta   90.00
_cell.angle_gamma   90.00
#
_symmetry.space_group_name_H-M   'P 1'
#
loop_
_entity.id
_entity.type
_entity.pdbx_description
1 polymer ?
#
loop_
_entity_poly.entity_id
_entity_poly.type
_entity_poly.pdbx_seq_one_letter_code
_entity_poly.pdbx_strand_id
1 'polypeptide(L)'
;MEGQFKILFDQMKIEMEKQTNTLFEKMNEKLEPLIEDNKILKFKVQMLEKKIEYLEKEKKRNNILLFGLEEKENSSFHLLQRVQGIFKEDLKINLETSDVSKIYRIGLSKENKKRPILITFANSWKRSEILKQKKSLKDVYVTEDFPKEVLEKRRELKTKLLEERAKGNTAYIKYDQLVVIEGNQNKEKRKSDQLTSPEHQHQNQAKKKPGSNNTIIKDNRRNAFDLMRPRSNSSSSIPNQSK
;
A
#
# COMPACT_ATOMS: atom_id res chain seq x y z
N MET A 1 11.83 -6.03 89.29
CA MET A 1 10.63 -5.78 88.47
C MET A 1 10.98 -5.25 87.08
N GLU A 2 11.90 -4.31 86.95
CA GLU A 2 12.29 -3.66 85.67
C GLU A 2 12.77 -4.64 84.57
N GLY A 3 13.56 -5.66 84.92
CA GLY A 3 14.03 -6.67 83.96
C GLY A 3 12.93 -7.60 83.41
N GLN A 4 11.88 -7.88 84.18
CA GLN A 4 10.76 -8.72 83.74
C GLN A 4 9.85 -7.98 82.74
N PHE A 5 9.63 -6.67 82.95
CA PHE A 5 8.93 -5.83 81.98
C PHE A 5 9.69 -5.71 80.66
N LYS A 6 11.02 -5.60 80.71
CA LYS A 6 11.85 -5.57 79.50
C LYS A 6 11.71 -6.85 78.68
N ILE A 7 11.75 -8.02 79.32
CA ILE A 7 11.54 -9.32 78.67
C ILE A 7 10.15 -9.41 78.04
N LEU A 8 9.11 -8.93 78.73
CA LEU A 8 7.74 -8.92 78.20
C LEU A 8 7.59 -8.02 76.96
N PHE A 9 8.18 -6.82 76.98
CA PHE A 9 8.18 -5.93 75.82
C PHE A 9 8.95 -6.51 74.64
N ASP A 10 10.10 -7.15 74.88
CA ASP A 10 10.89 -7.82 73.84
C ASP A 10 10.10 -9.00 73.23
N GLN A 11 9.39 -9.79 74.05
CA GLN A 11 8.50 -10.85 73.59
C GLN A 11 7.32 -10.33 72.77
N MET A 12 6.65 -9.26 73.23
CA MET A 12 5.57 -8.62 72.47
C MET A 12 6.07 -8.09 71.13
N LYS A 13 7.27 -7.52 71.07
CA LYS A 13 7.86 -7.01 69.83
C LYS A 13 8.11 -8.15 68.85
N ILE A 14 8.69 -9.27 69.31
CA ILE A 14 8.92 -10.47 68.49
C ILE A 14 7.61 -11.04 67.96
N GLU A 15 6.57 -11.10 68.79
CA GLU A 15 5.27 -11.63 68.39
C GLU A 15 4.56 -10.71 67.38
N MET A 16 4.64 -9.39 67.58
CA MET A 16 4.14 -8.41 66.61
C MET A 16 4.88 -8.49 65.28
N GLU A 17 6.22 -8.59 65.29
CA GLU A 17 7.02 -8.76 64.07
C GLU A 17 6.66 -10.06 63.33
N LYS A 18 6.42 -11.15 64.08
CA LYS A 18 5.96 -12.42 63.51
C LYS A 18 4.57 -12.27 62.87
N GLN A 19 3.63 -11.61 63.55
CA GLN A 19 2.30 -11.35 63.00
C GLN A 19 2.38 -10.48 61.73
N THR A 20 3.19 -9.42 61.72
CA THR A 20 3.36 -8.56 60.54
C THR A 20 3.98 -9.30 59.37
N ASN A 21 4.98 -10.17 59.61
CA ASN A 21 5.60 -10.97 58.56
C ASN A 21 4.63 -11.99 57.96
N THR A 22 3.84 -12.69 58.80
CA THR A 22 2.83 -13.63 58.30
C THR A 22 1.72 -12.94 57.51
N LEU A 23 1.35 -11.71 57.88
CA LEU A 23 0.39 -10.92 57.13
C LEU A 23 0.98 -10.48 55.78
N PHE A 24 2.24 -10.05 55.77
CA PHE A 24 2.95 -9.64 54.56
C PHE A 24 3.12 -10.80 53.57
N GLU A 25 3.46 -12.00 54.06
CA GLU A 25 3.52 -13.22 53.24
C GLU A 25 2.16 -13.53 52.60
N LYS A 26 1.08 -13.56 53.39
CA LYS A 26 -0.30 -13.77 52.87
C LYS A 26 -0.73 -12.70 51.86
N MET A 27 -0.26 -11.47 52.02
CA MET A 27 -0.51 -10.38 51.07
C MET A 27 0.26 -10.60 49.76
N ASN A 28 1.54 -10.95 49.83
CA ASN A 28 2.36 -11.21 48.65
C ASN A 28 1.88 -12.43 47.87
N GLU A 29 1.51 -13.52 48.55
CA GLU A 29 0.90 -14.71 47.94
C GLU A 29 -0.33 -14.37 47.09
N LYS A 30 -1.09 -13.33 47.46
CA LYS A 30 -2.24 -12.85 46.68
C LYS A 30 -1.88 -11.79 45.66
N LEU A 31 -0.86 -10.97 45.92
CA LEU A 31 -0.50 -9.85 45.06
C LEU A 31 0.29 -10.30 43.83
N GLU A 32 1.20 -11.27 43.98
CA GLU A 32 1.99 -11.83 42.87
C GLU A 32 1.12 -12.41 41.73
N PRO A 33 0.14 -13.30 41.99
CA PRO A 33 -0.71 -13.82 40.91
C PRO A 33 -1.55 -12.72 40.26
N LEU A 34 -2.02 -11.74 41.04
CA LEU A 34 -2.76 -10.60 40.48
C LEU A 34 -1.89 -9.73 39.56
N ILE A 35 -0.62 -9.52 39.90
CA ILE A 35 0.32 -8.79 39.05
C ILE A 35 0.57 -9.58 37.76
N GLU A 36 0.76 -10.90 37.87
CA GLU A 36 1.01 -11.75 36.71
C GLU A 36 -0.21 -11.82 35.79
N ASP A 37 -1.40 -12.01 36.35
CA ASP A 37 -2.67 -11.94 35.61
C ASP A 37 -2.84 -10.59 34.93
N ASN A 38 -2.48 -9.49 35.60
CA ASN A 38 -2.55 -8.15 35.01
C ASN A 38 -1.61 -8.00 33.80
N LYS A 39 -0.39 -8.56 33.88
CA LYS A 39 0.54 -8.57 32.74
C LYS A 39 -0.02 -9.40 31.59
N ILE A 40 -0.54 -10.60 31.87
CA ILE A 40 -1.15 -11.49 30.87
C ILE A 40 -2.34 -10.81 30.21
N LEU A 41 -3.19 -10.14 30.98
CA LEU A 41 -4.35 -9.39 30.48
C LEU A 41 -3.90 -8.23 29.58
N LYS A 42 -2.92 -7.43 30.00
CA LYS A 42 -2.36 -6.35 29.17
C LYS A 42 -1.80 -6.89 27.84
N PHE A 43 -1.10 -8.02 27.88
CA PHE A 43 -0.60 -8.67 26.68
C PHE A 43 -1.75 -9.14 25.76
N LYS A 44 -2.78 -9.77 26.32
CA LYS A 44 -3.98 -10.19 25.55
C LYS A 44 -4.69 -9.00 24.93
N VAL A 45 -4.85 -7.89 25.66
CA VAL A 45 -5.44 -6.65 25.14
C VAL A 45 -4.64 -6.14 23.94
N GLN A 46 -3.32 -6.03 24.07
CA GLN A 46 -2.47 -5.61 22.96
C GLN A 46 -2.57 -6.53 21.74
N MET A 47 -2.67 -7.85 21.95
CA MET A 47 -2.85 -8.81 20.87
C MET A 47 -4.21 -8.66 20.18
N LEU A 48 -5.27 -8.41 20.96
CA LEU A 48 -6.61 -8.17 20.43
C LEU A 48 -6.68 -6.87 19.63
N GLU A 49 -6.06 -5.79 20.11
CA GLU A 49 -5.97 -4.51 19.41
C GLU A 49 -5.30 -4.69 18.03
N LYS A 50 -4.14 -5.36 17.98
CA LYS A 50 -3.46 -5.67 16.71
C LYS A 50 -4.33 -6.51 15.76
N LYS A 51 -5.11 -7.45 16.32
CA LYS A 51 -6.02 -8.29 15.53
C LYS A 51 -7.18 -7.46 14.95
N ILE A 52 -7.73 -6.55 15.74
CA ILE A 52 -8.79 -5.63 15.29
C ILE A 52 -8.26 -4.74 14.17
N GLU A 53 -7.08 -4.13 14.35
CA GLU A 53 -6.43 -3.30 13.32
C GLU A 53 -6.25 -4.08 12.01
N TYR A 54 -5.76 -5.32 12.08
CA TYR A 54 -5.61 -6.18 10.91
C TYR A 54 -6.95 -6.47 10.22
N LEU A 55 -7.99 -6.81 10.98
CA LEU A 55 -9.32 -7.10 10.44
C LEU A 55 -9.96 -5.88 9.78
N GLU A 56 -9.83 -4.70 10.39
CA GLU A 56 -10.30 -3.44 9.81
C GLU A 56 -9.58 -3.11 8.51
N LYS A 57 -8.25 -3.29 8.49
CA LYS A 57 -7.43 -3.11 7.30
C LYS A 57 -7.87 -4.05 6.18
N GLU A 58 -8.04 -5.35 6.47
CA GLU A 58 -8.49 -6.32 5.48
C GLU A 58 -9.89 -6.01 4.95
N LYS A 59 -10.82 -5.62 5.83
CA LYS A 59 -12.18 -5.20 5.43
C LYS A 59 -12.18 -3.98 4.51
N LYS A 60 -11.23 -3.06 4.70
CA LYS A 60 -11.11 -1.81 3.93
C LYS A 60 -10.14 -1.92 2.74
N ARG A 61 -9.42 -3.04 2.59
CA ARG A 61 -8.36 -3.23 1.57
C ARG A 61 -8.85 -3.08 0.13
N ASN A 62 -10.14 -3.30 -0.11
CA ASN A 62 -10.76 -3.19 -1.43
C ASN A 62 -11.68 -1.95 -1.58
N ASN A 63 -11.68 -1.06 -0.59
CA ASN A 63 -12.53 0.14 -0.58
C ASN A 63 -11.85 1.40 -1.12
N ILE A 64 -12.53 2.10 -2.02
CA ILE A 64 -12.16 3.45 -2.46
C ILE A 64 -13.22 4.45 -2.00
N LEU A 65 -12.77 5.65 -1.64
CA LEU A 65 -13.60 6.81 -1.41
C LEU A 65 -13.54 7.75 -2.61
N LEU A 66 -14.71 8.11 -3.13
CA LEU A 66 -14.88 9.04 -4.24
C LEU A 66 -15.56 10.30 -3.72
N PHE A 67 -15.03 11.47 -4.04
CA PHE A 67 -15.53 12.76 -3.57
C PHE A 67 -15.70 13.74 -4.72
N GLY A 68 -16.66 14.67 -4.59
CA GLY A 68 -16.92 15.72 -5.58
C GLY A 68 -18.03 15.40 -6.58
N LEU A 69 -18.59 14.18 -6.54
CA LEU A 69 -19.70 13.79 -7.39
C LEU A 69 -21.04 14.37 -6.92
N GLU A 70 -21.75 15.05 -7.82
CA GLU A 70 -23.07 15.65 -7.57
C GLU A 70 -24.16 14.62 -7.28
N GLU A 71 -25.03 14.90 -6.31
CA GLU A 71 -26.11 14.02 -5.88
C GLU A 71 -27.31 14.10 -6.84
N LYS A 72 -27.18 13.50 -8.02
CA LYS A 72 -28.27 13.41 -9.02
C LYS A 72 -28.72 11.96 -9.23
N GLU A 73 -28.43 11.08 -8.27
CA GLU A 73 -28.75 9.66 -8.37
C GLU A 73 -30.07 9.30 -7.71
N ASN A 74 -30.88 8.51 -8.43
CA ASN A 74 -32.15 8.01 -7.93
C ASN A 74 -32.02 6.60 -7.30
N SER A 75 -30.95 5.87 -7.62
CA SER A 75 -30.72 4.49 -7.16
C SER A 75 -29.22 4.16 -7.12
N SER A 76 -28.85 3.16 -6.32
CA SER A 76 -27.48 2.63 -6.24
C SER A 76 -26.95 2.13 -7.60
N PHE A 77 -27.84 1.58 -8.45
CA PHE A 77 -27.45 1.16 -9.79
C PHE A 77 -27.10 2.36 -10.69
N HIS A 78 -27.90 3.43 -10.61
CA HIS A 78 -27.61 4.66 -11.34
C HIS A 78 -26.31 5.31 -10.86
N LEU A 79 -26.02 5.25 -9.56
CA LEU A 79 -24.73 5.67 -9.00
C LEU A 79 -23.56 4.88 -9.59
N LEU A 80 -23.70 3.56 -9.71
CA LEU A 80 -22.70 2.71 -10.35
C LEU A 80 -22.47 3.12 -11.81
N GLN A 81 -23.53 3.32 -12.59
CA GLN A 81 -23.43 3.73 -13.99
C GLN A 81 -22.72 5.08 -14.16
N ARG A 82 -22.99 6.06 -13.28
CA ARG A 82 -22.30 7.35 -13.31
C ARG A 82 -20.80 7.21 -13.01
N VAL A 83 -20.46 6.40 -12.00
CA VAL A 83 -19.07 6.12 -11.67
C VAL A 83 -18.36 5.39 -12.81
N GLN A 84 -19.03 4.44 -13.46
CA GLN A 84 -18.50 3.75 -14.65
C GLN A 84 -18.21 4.73 -15.79
N GLY A 85 -19.11 5.68 -16.06
CA GLY A 85 -18.90 6.73 -17.05
C GLY A 85 -17.65 7.56 -16.78
N ILE A 86 -17.52 8.06 -15.54
CA ILE A 86 -16.37 8.87 -15.12
C ILE A 86 -15.05 8.10 -15.24
N PHE A 87 -15.01 6.84 -14.79
CA PHE A 87 -13.77 6.04 -14.88
C PHE A 87 -13.42 5.67 -16.32
N LYS A 88 -14.41 5.48 -17.19
CA LYS A 88 -14.17 5.23 -18.62
C LYS A 88 -13.64 6.48 -19.32
N GLU A 89 -14.21 7.65 -19.03
CA GLU A 89 -13.84 8.93 -19.64
C GLU A 89 -12.47 9.44 -19.15
N ASP A 90 -12.27 9.51 -17.83
CA ASP A 90 -11.08 10.13 -17.24
C ASP A 90 -9.91 9.15 -17.11
N LEU A 91 -10.18 7.89 -16.73
CA LEU A 91 -9.13 6.90 -16.44
C LEU A 91 -8.89 5.92 -17.59
N LYS A 92 -9.81 5.85 -18.56
CA LYS A 92 -9.82 4.82 -19.63
C LYS A 92 -9.88 3.39 -19.09
N ILE A 93 -10.45 3.21 -17.89
CA ILE A 93 -10.62 1.90 -17.26
C ILE A 93 -12.05 1.43 -17.46
N ASN A 94 -12.24 0.25 -18.05
CA ASN A 94 -13.54 -0.39 -18.12
C ASN A 94 -13.88 -1.03 -16.77
N LEU A 95 -14.96 -0.58 -16.14
CA LEU A 95 -15.45 -1.14 -14.88
C LEU A 95 -16.74 -1.90 -15.14
N GLU A 96 -16.74 -3.21 -14.89
CA GLU A 96 -17.93 -4.03 -15.00
C GLU A 96 -18.75 -4.01 -13.70
N THR A 97 -20.01 -4.42 -13.79
CA THR A 97 -20.87 -4.54 -12.60
C THR A 97 -20.37 -5.64 -11.66
N SER A 98 -19.75 -6.69 -12.20
CA SER A 98 -19.11 -7.80 -11.49
C SER A 98 -17.90 -7.36 -10.64
N ASP A 99 -17.22 -6.29 -11.04
CA ASP A 99 -16.04 -5.77 -10.34
C ASP A 99 -16.40 -5.06 -9.03
N VAL A 100 -17.65 -4.64 -8.85
CA VAL A 100 -18.12 -3.87 -7.70
C VAL A 100 -18.99 -4.74 -6.81
N SER A 101 -18.55 -4.90 -5.56
CA SER A 101 -19.31 -5.62 -4.54
C SER A 101 -20.37 -4.73 -3.89
N LYS A 102 -20.01 -3.50 -3.50
CA LYS A 102 -20.92 -2.56 -2.81
C LYS A 102 -20.62 -1.14 -3.23
N ILE A 103 -21.66 -0.33 -3.36
CA ILE A 103 -21.55 1.10 -3.63
C ILE A 103 -22.66 1.87 -2.91
N TYR A 104 -22.29 2.92 -2.17
CA TYR A 104 -23.24 3.79 -1.48
C TYR A 104 -22.62 5.14 -1.08
N ARG A 105 -23.45 6.17 -0.91
CA ARG A 105 -23.02 7.46 -0.33
C ARG A 105 -22.95 7.36 1.20
N ILE A 106 -21.87 7.87 1.78
CA ILE A 106 -21.66 7.88 3.23
C ILE A 106 -22.31 9.13 3.83
N GLY A 107 -23.11 8.94 4.88
CA GLY A 107 -23.66 10.01 5.71
C GLY A 107 -25.03 10.55 5.27
N LEU A 108 -25.56 11.46 6.07
CA LEU A 108 -26.86 12.10 5.85
C LEU A 108 -26.78 13.12 4.72
N SER A 109 -27.82 13.14 3.87
CA SER A 109 -27.96 14.14 2.82
C SER A 109 -28.10 15.53 3.44
N LYS A 110 -27.35 16.50 2.92
CA LYS A 110 -27.42 17.91 3.32
C LYS A 110 -27.43 18.77 2.08
N GLU A 111 -28.26 19.82 2.10
CA GLU A 111 -28.27 20.82 1.04
C GLU A 111 -26.87 21.43 0.87
N ASN A 112 -26.45 21.61 -0.39
CA ASN A 112 -25.14 22.15 -0.81
C ASN A 112 -23.89 21.34 -0.46
N LYS A 113 -23.98 20.12 0.09
CA LYS A 113 -22.81 19.27 0.33
C LYS A 113 -22.88 17.96 -0.44
N LYS A 114 -21.87 17.72 -1.28
CA LYS A 114 -21.69 16.46 -2.01
C LYS A 114 -21.14 15.40 -1.07
N ARG A 115 -21.91 14.36 -0.75
CA ARG A 115 -21.43 13.26 0.12
C ARG A 115 -20.37 12.40 -0.58
N PRO A 116 -19.39 11.88 0.17
CA PRO A 116 -18.48 10.88 -0.37
C PRO A 116 -19.20 9.58 -0.71
N ILE A 117 -18.70 8.89 -1.72
CA ILE A 117 -19.18 7.57 -2.12
C ILE A 117 -18.13 6.55 -1.71
N LEU A 118 -18.57 5.50 -1.02
CA LEU A 118 -17.77 4.31 -0.80
C LEU A 118 -18.02 3.32 -1.93
N ILE A 119 -16.94 2.81 -2.51
CA ILE A 119 -16.97 1.75 -3.50
C ILE A 119 -16.11 0.60 -2.97
N THR A 120 -16.72 -0.55 -2.73
CA THR A 120 -16.02 -1.80 -2.40
C THR A 120 -15.91 -2.64 -3.66
N PHE A 121 -14.69 -2.90 -4.10
CA PHE A 121 -14.42 -3.75 -5.25
C PHE A 121 -14.36 -5.23 -4.85
N ALA A 122 -14.74 -6.11 -5.76
CA ALA A 122 -14.50 -7.54 -5.63
C ALA A 122 -13.00 -7.85 -5.69
N ASN A 123 -12.29 -7.22 -6.64
CA ASN A 123 -10.88 -7.44 -6.91
C ASN A 123 -10.00 -6.26 -6.47
N SER A 124 -8.90 -6.55 -5.78
CA SER A 124 -7.88 -5.56 -5.37
C SER A 124 -7.09 -4.98 -6.55
N TRP A 125 -7.03 -5.72 -7.67
CA TRP A 125 -6.37 -5.29 -8.91
C TRP A 125 -7.03 -4.04 -9.50
N LYS A 126 -8.36 -4.07 -9.67
CA LYS A 126 -9.15 -2.93 -10.17
C LYS A 126 -9.01 -1.71 -9.28
N ARG A 127 -9.08 -1.90 -7.95
CA ARG A 127 -8.78 -0.84 -6.97
C ARG A 127 -7.40 -0.22 -7.25
N SER A 128 -6.38 -1.05 -7.38
CA SER A 128 -4.99 -0.60 -7.55
C SER A 128 -4.78 0.14 -8.87
N GLU A 129 -5.43 -0.30 -9.93
CA GLU A 129 -5.43 0.35 -11.24
C GLU A 129 -6.01 1.76 -11.17
N ILE A 130 -7.19 1.90 -10.55
CA ILE A 130 -7.85 3.19 -10.33
C ILE A 130 -6.96 4.12 -9.47
N LEU A 131 -6.37 3.60 -8.39
CA LEU A 131 -5.52 4.38 -7.50
C LEU A 131 -4.22 4.88 -8.16
N LYS A 132 -3.69 4.13 -9.14
CA LYS A 132 -2.52 4.56 -9.93
C LYS A 132 -2.88 5.73 -10.84
N GLN A 133 -4.03 5.66 -11.50
CA GLN A 133 -4.43 6.65 -12.51
C GLN A 133 -5.23 7.84 -11.93
N LYS A 134 -5.56 7.83 -10.63
CA LYS A 134 -6.40 8.83 -9.94
C LYS A 134 -6.01 10.31 -10.15
N LYS A 135 -4.76 10.60 -10.53
CA LYS A 135 -4.31 11.97 -10.86
C LYS A 135 -4.91 12.51 -12.15
N SER A 136 -5.49 11.65 -12.99
CA SER A 136 -6.10 12.02 -14.27
C SER A 136 -7.56 12.44 -14.14
N LEU A 137 -8.16 12.24 -12.96
CA LEU A 137 -9.51 12.68 -12.68
C LEU A 137 -9.55 14.20 -12.60
N LYS A 138 -10.61 14.80 -13.16
CA LYS A 138 -10.75 16.25 -13.23
C LYS A 138 -11.61 16.79 -12.09
N ASP A 139 -12.91 16.50 -12.13
CA ASP A 139 -13.90 17.08 -11.22
C ASP A 139 -14.06 16.31 -9.90
N VAL A 140 -13.50 15.09 -9.88
CA VAL A 140 -13.71 14.12 -8.81
C VAL A 140 -12.35 13.69 -8.28
N TYR A 141 -12.24 13.48 -6.97
CA TYR A 141 -11.00 12.97 -6.39
C TYR A 141 -11.23 11.65 -5.67
N VAL A 142 -10.22 10.79 -5.78
CA VAL A 142 -10.22 9.43 -5.25
C VAL A 142 -9.20 9.31 -4.14
N THR A 143 -9.62 8.77 -3.00
CA THR A 143 -8.74 8.40 -1.89
C THR A 143 -8.98 6.97 -1.44
N GLU A 144 -8.03 6.44 -0.69
CA GLU A 144 -8.17 5.15 -0.03
C GLU A 144 -9.03 5.28 1.22
N ASP A 145 -9.77 4.22 1.56
CA ASP A 145 -10.47 4.09 2.83
C ASP A 145 -9.51 3.52 3.89
N PHE A 146 -9.04 4.37 4.81
CA PHE A 146 -8.16 3.98 5.91
C PHE A 146 -8.92 3.91 7.24
N PRO A 147 -8.49 3.07 8.20
CA PRO A 147 -9.01 3.12 9.56
C PRO A 147 -8.67 4.45 10.23
N LYS A 148 -9.43 4.79 11.28
CA LYS A 148 -9.37 6.10 11.94
C LYS A 148 -7.97 6.41 12.48
N GLU A 149 -7.34 5.43 13.12
CA GLU A 149 -5.99 5.56 13.68
C GLU A 149 -4.95 5.93 12.61
N VAL A 150 -5.06 5.31 11.42
CA VAL A 150 -4.16 5.61 10.29
C VAL A 150 -4.45 6.99 9.72
N LEU A 151 -5.72 7.42 9.67
CA LEU A 151 -6.05 8.78 9.23
C LEU A 151 -5.47 9.84 10.16
N GLU A 152 -5.50 9.61 11.47
CA GLU A 152 -4.91 10.50 12.49
C GLU A 152 -3.39 10.57 12.32
N LYS A 153 -2.69 9.42 12.29
CA LYS A 153 -1.24 9.35 12.02
C LYS A 153 -0.88 10.07 10.71
N ARG A 154 -1.65 9.87 9.64
CA ARG A 154 -1.41 10.53 8.35
C ARG A 154 -1.59 12.04 8.42
N ARG A 155 -2.52 12.53 9.24
CA ARG A 155 -2.74 13.97 9.45
C ARG A 155 -1.52 14.60 10.12
N GLU A 156 -0.95 13.93 11.11
CA GLU A 156 0.30 14.33 11.76
C GLU A 156 1.47 14.31 10.77
N LEU A 157 1.66 13.20 10.05
CA LEU A 157 2.75 13.06 9.07
C LEU A 157 2.67 14.06 7.91
N LYS A 158 1.48 14.58 7.60
CA LYS A 158 1.31 15.58 6.55
C LYS A 158 2.08 16.88 6.85
N THR A 159 2.17 17.27 8.12
CA THR A 159 2.94 18.45 8.55
C THR A 159 4.43 18.25 8.27
N LYS A 160 5.00 17.16 8.79
CA LYS A 160 6.39 16.74 8.56
C LYS A 160 6.72 16.58 7.07
N LEU A 161 5.79 16.05 6.27
CA LEU A 161 5.98 15.91 4.82
C LEU A 161 6.15 17.27 4.13
N LEU A 162 5.40 18.29 4.55
CA LEU A 162 5.52 19.63 3.97
C LEU A 162 6.85 20.27 4.34
N GLU A 163 7.30 20.08 5.59
CA GLU A 163 8.62 20.54 6.05
C GLU A 163 9.75 19.89 5.25
N GLU A 164 9.73 18.56 5.06
CA GLU A 164 10.75 17.85 4.28
C GLU A 164 10.77 18.28 2.81
N ARG A 165 9.60 18.55 2.22
CA ARG A 165 9.53 19.09 0.86
C ARG A 165 10.07 20.52 0.77
N ALA A 166 9.85 21.34 1.81
CA ALA A 166 10.41 22.69 1.88
C ALA A 166 11.94 22.68 1.99
N LYS A 167 12.52 21.67 2.64
CA LYS A 167 13.97 21.42 2.67
C LYS A 167 14.55 20.95 1.32
N GLY A 168 13.70 20.67 0.33
CA GLY A 168 14.12 20.16 -0.98
C GLY A 168 14.21 18.63 -1.08
N ASN A 169 13.81 17.90 -0.03
CA ASN A 169 13.78 16.43 -0.04
C ASN A 169 12.52 15.92 -0.76
N THR A 170 12.64 14.78 -1.44
CA THR A 170 11.48 14.11 -2.03
C THR A 170 10.79 13.24 -0.99
N ALA A 171 9.71 13.73 -0.39
CA ALA A 171 8.96 13.01 0.65
C ALA A 171 7.54 12.58 0.21
N TYR A 172 7.14 11.36 0.58
CA TYR A 172 5.79 10.82 0.38
C TYR A 172 5.33 9.94 1.54
N ILE A 173 4.02 9.87 1.79
CA ILE A 173 3.43 9.04 2.85
C ILE A 173 2.92 7.73 2.24
N LYS A 174 3.47 6.60 2.69
CA LYS A 174 2.99 5.25 2.38
C LYS A 174 2.28 4.68 3.61
N TYR A 175 0.97 4.48 3.51
CA TYR A 175 0.13 4.05 4.63
C TYR A 175 0.28 4.95 5.87
N ASP A 176 0.92 4.49 6.95
CA ASP A 176 1.18 5.21 8.20
C ASP A 176 2.64 5.67 8.35
N GLN A 177 3.44 5.63 7.28
CA GLN A 177 4.86 5.94 7.31
C GLN A 177 5.22 7.08 6.33
N LEU A 178 6.12 7.96 6.76
CA LEU A 178 6.74 8.98 5.91
C LEU A 178 8.04 8.43 5.33
N VAL A 179 8.13 8.37 4.01
CA VAL A 179 9.35 8.00 3.29
C VAL A 179 9.97 9.27 2.74
N VAL A 180 11.22 9.54 3.14
CA VAL A 180 12.02 10.67 2.69
C VAL A 180 13.15 10.13 1.82
N ILE A 181 13.23 10.63 0.59
CA ILE A 181 14.34 10.37 -0.32
C ILE A 181 15.11 11.69 -0.43
N GLU A 182 16.31 11.70 0.13
CA GLU A 182 17.20 12.85 0.06
C GLU A 182 17.59 13.12 -1.39
N GLY A 183 17.43 14.38 -1.80
CA GLY A 183 17.87 14.82 -3.12
C GLY A 183 19.39 14.90 -3.10
N ASN A 184 20.06 13.94 -3.73
CA ASN A 184 21.51 13.99 -3.88
C ASN A 184 21.88 15.26 -4.67
N GLN A 185 22.45 16.27 -3.99
CA GLN A 185 22.87 17.55 -4.58
C GLN A 185 23.97 17.39 -5.66
N ASN A 186 24.58 16.19 -5.76
CA ASN A 186 25.66 15.86 -6.68
C ASN A 186 25.22 15.14 -7.95
N LYS A 187 24.07 15.48 -8.53
CA LYS A 187 23.87 15.25 -9.97
C LYS A 187 24.39 16.47 -10.71
N GLU A 188 25.72 16.54 -10.85
CA GLU A 188 26.34 17.32 -11.91
C GLU A 188 25.52 17.07 -13.18
N LYS A 189 24.95 18.15 -13.69
CA LYS A 189 24.25 18.19 -14.96
C LYS A 189 25.20 17.53 -15.96
N ARG A 190 24.97 16.26 -16.30
CA ARG A 190 25.49 15.71 -17.54
C ARG A 190 24.85 16.59 -18.60
N LYS A 191 25.62 17.58 -19.07
CA LYS A 191 25.28 18.39 -20.21
C LYS A 191 24.98 17.37 -21.30
N SER A 192 23.73 17.33 -21.74
CA SER A 192 23.40 16.63 -22.97
C SER A 192 24.19 17.40 -24.03
N ASP A 193 25.28 16.81 -24.52
CA ASP A 193 25.94 17.32 -25.71
C ASP A 193 24.86 17.37 -26.79
N GLN A 194 24.59 18.57 -27.31
CA GLN A 194 23.72 18.74 -28.47
C GLN A 194 24.44 18.10 -29.65
N LEU A 195 24.19 16.81 -29.88
CA LEU A 195 24.51 16.19 -31.14
C LEU A 195 23.50 16.73 -32.16
N THR A 196 23.96 17.72 -32.92
CA THR A 196 23.37 18.18 -34.17
C THR A 196 22.91 16.98 -34.99
N SER A 197 21.60 16.83 -35.13
CA SER A 197 21.01 15.88 -36.08
C SER A 197 21.29 16.39 -37.49
N PRO A 198 21.84 15.56 -38.42
CA PRO A 198 22.05 15.99 -39.79
C PRO A 198 20.70 16.26 -40.48
N GLU A 199 20.57 17.45 -41.06
CA GLU A 199 19.44 17.81 -41.93
C GLU A 199 19.41 16.88 -43.16
N HIS A 200 18.32 16.13 -43.32
CA HIS A 200 18.02 15.48 -44.59
C HIS A 200 17.24 16.43 -45.49
N GLN A 201 17.94 17.16 -46.35
CA GLN A 201 17.33 17.79 -47.52
C GLN A 201 17.08 16.74 -48.60
N HIS A 202 15.81 16.61 -48.99
CA HIS A 202 15.36 15.85 -50.14
C HIS A 202 15.83 16.53 -51.43
N GLN A 203 16.58 15.81 -52.28
CA GLN A 203 16.51 16.01 -53.72
C GLN A 203 16.41 14.66 -54.44
N ASN A 204 15.35 14.55 -55.23
CA ASN A 204 15.05 13.48 -56.16
C ASN A 204 16.09 13.45 -57.30
N GLN A 205 16.51 12.26 -57.72
CA GLN A 205 16.76 11.95 -59.14
C GLN A 205 16.84 10.43 -59.38
N ALA A 206 16.45 10.03 -60.58
CA ALA A 206 15.91 8.72 -60.91
C ALA A 206 16.89 7.78 -61.64
N LYS A 207 16.55 6.48 -61.61
CA LYS A 207 16.84 5.40 -62.59
C LYS A 207 18.28 4.82 -62.71
N LYS A 208 18.44 3.54 -62.32
CA LYS A 208 18.75 2.35 -63.17
C LYS A 208 19.42 1.22 -62.34
N LYS A 209 18.95 -0.02 -62.53
CA LYS A 209 19.70 -1.29 -62.33
C LYS A 209 20.43 -1.62 -63.67
N PRO A 210 21.40 -2.58 -63.81
CA PRO A 210 21.67 -3.78 -62.98
C PRO A 210 23.17 -4.17 -62.79
N GLY A 211 23.45 -5.29 -62.08
CA GLY A 211 24.61 -6.16 -62.39
C GLY A 211 25.70 -6.40 -61.32
N SER A 212 25.61 -7.55 -60.64
CA SER A 212 26.62 -8.46 -60.05
C SER A 212 28.12 -8.05 -59.92
N ASN A 213 28.69 -8.14 -58.70
CA ASN A 213 29.69 -9.16 -58.28
C ASN A 213 30.37 -8.84 -56.92
N ASN A 214 30.43 -9.90 -56.09
CA ASN A 214 31.22 -10.20 -54.89
C ASN A 214 32.25 -9.18 -54.33
N THR A 215 32.20 -8.96 -53.02
CA THR A 215 33.35 -9.19 -52.10
C THR A 215 32.89 -9.49 -50.67
N ILE A 216 33.69 -10.35 -50.04
CA ILE A 216 33.51 -11.02 -48.75
C ILE A 216 33.89 -10.06 -47.61
N ILE A 217 32.99 -9.78 -46.66
CA ILE A 217 33.35 -9.45 -45.27
C ILE A 217 32.34 -10.14 -44.35
N LYS A 218 32.87 -11.09 -43.56
CA LYS A 218 32.16 -11.76 -42.47
C LYS A 218 31.89 -10.75 -41.36
N ASP A 219 30.64 -10.63 -40.92
CA ASP A 219 30.35 -10.26 -39.54
C ASP A 219 29.05 -10.93 -39.08
N ASN A 220 29.22 -11.92 -38.20
CA ASN A 220 28.13 -12.60 -37.51
C ASN A 220 27.49 -11.63 -36.52
N ARG A 221 26.40 -10.96 -36.92
CA ARG A 221 25.41 -10.44 -35.98
C ARG A 221 24.10 -11.16 -36.21
N ARG A 222 23.87 -12.22 -35.44
CA ARG A 222 22.57 -12.88 -35.40
C ARG A 222 21.58 -11.95 -34.69
N ASN A 223 20.40 -11.75 -35.29
CA ASN A 223 19.33 -10.98 -34.69
C ASN A 223 18.84 -11.68 -33.40
N ALA A 224 18.67 -10.92 -32.32
CA ALA A 224 18.31 -11.44 -30.99
C ALA A 224 16.97 -12.21 -30.96
N PHE A 225 16.09 -11.96 -31.94
CA PHE A 225 14.79 -12.63 -32.06
C PHE A 225 14.86 -14.01 -32.73
N ASP A 226 15.94 -14.35 -33.44
CA ASP A 226 16.11 -15.68 -34.06
C ASP A 226 16.47 -16.78 -33.03
N LEU A 227 16.96 -16.40 -31.85
CA LEU A 227 17.34 -17.31 -30.77
C LEU A 227 16.14 -17.82 -29.96
N MET A 228 14.97 -17.17 -30.08
CA MET A 228 13.79 -17.41 -29.23
C MET A 228 12.69 -18.22 -29.91
N ARG A 229 12.91 -18.75 -31.12
CA ARG A 229 11.90 -19.59 -31.79
C ARG A 229 11.97 -21.03 -31.26
N PRO A 230 10.87 -21.61 -30.75
CA PRO A 230 10.87 -23.00 -30.33
C PRO A 230 11.11 -23.91 -31.54
N ARG A 231 12.07 -24.83 -31.44
CA ARG A 231 12.35 -25.83 -32.46
C ARG A 231 11.17 -26.79 -32.57
N SER A 232 10.57 -26.87 -33.76
CA SER A 232 9.60 -27.92 -34.09
C SER A 232 10.32 -29.27 -34.17
N ASN A 233 9.98 -30.20 -33.28
CA ASN A 233 10.42 -31.59 -33.35
C ASN A 233 9.73 -32.30 -34.52
N SER A 234 10.48 -32.61 -35.59
CA SER A 234 10.06 -33.58 -36.61
C SER A 234 10.68 -34.93 -36.26
N SER A 235 9.87 -35.86 -35.74
CA SER A 235 10.23 -37.27 -35.62
C SER A 235 10.25 -37.92 -37.00
N SER A 236 11.42 -38.37 -37.44
CA SER A 236 11.60 -39.16 -38.66
C SER A 236 11.05 -40.58 -38.47
N SER A 237 10.05 -40.95 -39.26
CA SER A 237 9.60 -42.33 -39.44
C SER A 237 10.68 -43.17 -40.12
N ILE A 238 11.07 -44.27 -39.48
CA ILE A 238 11.95 -45.30 -40.07
C ILE A 238 11.10 -46.23 -40.96
N PRO A 239 11.53 -46.59 -42.18
CA PRO A 239 10.78 -47.48 -43.05
C PRO A 239 11.04 -48.97 -42.72
N ASN A 240 9.99 -49.76 -42.89
CA ASN A 240 9.94 -51.22 -42.80
C ASN A 240 11.05 -51.93 -43.58
N GLN A 241 11.59 -53.01 -43.01
CA GLN A 241 12.10 -54.15 -43.78
C GLN A 241 11.49 -55.45 -43.25
N SER A 242 10.88 -56.16 -44.20
CA SER A 242 10.32 -57.49 -44.12
C SER A 242 11.39 -58.59 -44.16
N LYS A 243 11.31 -59.58 -43.28
CA LYS A 243 11.22 -61.02 -43.58
C LYS A 243 10.93 -61.80 -42.31
#